data_AF-A0A485LXX9-F1
#
_entry.id   AF-A0A485LXX9-F1
#
_cell.length_a   1.000
_cell.length_b   1.000
_cell.length_c   1.000
_cell.angle_alpha   90.00
_cell.angle_beta   90.00
_cell.angle_gamma   90.00
#
_symmetry.space_group_name_H-M   'P 1'
#
loop_
_entity.id
_entity.type
_entity.pdbx_description
1 polymer ?
#
loop_
_entity_poly.entity_id
_entity_poly.type
_entity_poly.pdbx_seq_one_letter_code
_entity_poly.pdbx_strand_id
1 'polypeptide(L)'
;MGRWPGAWWLAGAALFSAWLVIQSYLWPVLVSPLFNRFEPAADPAVISMVQELSQKAGLPVDQVLVMDASRRTNRANAYFAGLGGTRRIVLYDTLLRDYPPDQVRAVVAHEMAHWSKGHIVRGLALGALGSFALWGLLFLTLRSTVPLVCGRYPPGAWAVILLFFLLVSFAGTPLQNYFSRGMEREADRVAVMLTGDVEGAVRLQEDLAVKNLSDVAPAPFIRWFSYSHPPAVSRIEQIRQAGGQACR
;
A
#
# COMPACT_ATOMS: atom_id res chain seq x y z
N MET A 1 16.08 -13.73 -27.93
CA MET A 1 15.03 -12.76 -28.29
C MET A 1 14.70 -12.81 -29.80
N GLY A 2 14.52 -14.00 -30.40
CA GLY A 2 14.45 -14.15 -31.86
C GLY A 2 13.07 -14.13 -32.51
N ARG A 3 11.97 -14.11 -31.74
CA ARG A 3 10.62 -14.24 -32.30
C ARG A 3 9.83 -12.90 -32.42
N TRP A 4 10.21 -11.83 -31.69
CA TRP A 4 9.40 -10.59 -31.55
C TRP A 4 10.28 -9.31 -31.43
N PRO A 5 11.11 -8.95 -32.42
CA PRO A 5 12.07 -7.84 -32.28
C PRO A 5 11.42 -6.46 -32.02
N GLY A 6 10.18 -6.24 -32.45
CA GLY A 6 9.45 -4.98 -32.22
C GLY A 6 8.40 -5.01 -31.10
N ALA A 7 8.11 -6.19 -30.52
CA ALA A 7 6.98 -6.37 -29.62
C ALA A 7 7.35 -7.07 -28.28
N TRP A 8 8.64 -7.35 -28.05
CA TRP A 8 9.10 -7.92 -26.79
C TRP A 8 8.74 -7.07 -25.57
N TRP A 9 8.67 -5.74 -25.72
CA TRP A 9 8.32 -4.83 -24.64
C TRP A 9 6.86 -4.96 -24.20
N LEU A 10 5.96 -5.28 -25.13
CA LEU A 10 4.56 -5.60 -24.82
C LEU A 10 4.47 -6.89 -24.00
N ALA A 11 5.21 -7.93 -24.41
CA ALA A 11 5.27 -9.18 -23.66
C ALA A 11 5.90 -8.96 -22.26
N GLY A 12 6.97 -8.17 -22.17
CA GLY A 12 7.60 -7.81 -20.90
C GLY A 12 6.66 -7.04 -19.96
N ALA A 13 5.96 -6.04 -20.49
CA ALA A 13 4.96 -5.27 -19.74
C ALA A 13 3.80 -6.15 -19.27
N ALA A 14 3.27 -7.02 -20.14
CA ALA A 14 2.19 -7.94 -19.80
C ALA A 14 2.60 -8.95 -18.73
N LEU A 15 3.78 -9.57 -18.87
CA LEU A 15 4.31 -10.52 -17.89
C LEU A 15 4.58 -9.85 -16.54
N PHE A 16 5.16 -8.64 -16.54
CA PHE A 16 5.39 -7.90 -15.32
C PHE A 16 4.08 -7.47 -14.64
N SER A 17 3.10 -7.02 -15.43
CA SER A 17 1.76 -6.67 -14.91
C SER A 17 1.05 -7.89 -14.31
N ALA A 18 1.11 -9.04 -14.98
CA ALA A 18 0.59 -10.30 -14.45
C ALA A 18 1.32 -10.70 -13.16
N TRP A 19 2.65 -10.58 -13.13
CA TRP A 19 3.44 -10.80 -11.94
C TRP A 19 3.02 -9.89 -10.78
N LEU A 20 2.84 -8.59 -11.00
CA LEU A 20 2.38 -7.63 -9.99
C LEU A 20 1.04 -8.04 -9.36
N VAL A 21 0.09 -8.49 -10.18
CA VAL A 21 -1.21 -8.97 -9.69
C VAL A 21 -1.02 -10.26 -8.89
N ILE A 22 -0.33 -11.25 -9.45
CA ILE A 22 -0.09 -12.55 -8.82
C ILE A 22 0.56 -12.36 -7.45
N GLN A 23 1.66 -11.61 -7.36
CA GLN A 23 2.37 -11.41 -6.10
C GLN A 23 1.54 -10.61 -5.09
N SER A 24 0.71 -9.64 -5.51
CA SER A 24 -0.15 -8.88 -4.59
C SER A 24 -1.13 -9.78 -3.81
N TYR A 25 -1.60 -10.87 -4.42
CA TYR A 25 -2.54 -11.79 -3.80
C TYR A 25 -1.88 -13.02 -3.18
N LEU A 26 -0.79 -13.53 -3.78
CA LEU A 26 -0.10 -14.71 -3.29
C LEU A 26 0.86 -14.40 -2.13
N TRP A 27 1.42 -13.19 -2.07
CA TRP A 27 2.40 -12.86 -1.02
C TRP A 27 1.85 -13.04 0.40
N PRO A 28 0.67 -12.51 0.76
CA PRO A 28 0.13 -12.70 2.10
C PRO A 28 -0.19 -14.15 2.45
N VAL A 29 -0.49 -14.99 1.44
CA VAL A 29 -0.97 -16.37 1.63
C VAL A 29 0.16 -17.40 1.62
N LEU A 30 1.17 -17.20 0.77
CA LEU A 30 2.24 -18.18 0.55
C LEU A 30 3.56 -17.74 1.17
N VAL A 31 3.86 -16.44 1.16
CA VAL A 31 5.18 -15.93 1.58
C VAL A 31 5.15 -15.49 3.03
N SER A 32 4.16 -14.69 3.44
CA SER A 32 4.06 -14.17 4.81
C SER A 32 4.05 -15.27 5.89
N PRO A 33 3.33 -16.41 5.71
CA PRO A 33 3.32 -17.51 6.69
C PRO A 33 4.65 -18.26 6.85
N LEU A 34 5.60 -18.10 5.91
CA LEU A 34 6.95 -18.66 6.07
C LEU A 34 7.77 -17.88 7.11
N PHE A 35 7.38 -16.64 7.38
CA PHE A 35 8.12 -15.72 8.25
C PHE A 35 7.42 -15.39 9.55
N ASN A 36 6.09 -15.50 9.60
CA ASN A 36 5.24 -15.12 10.73
C ASN A 36 4.16 -16.18 10.98
N ARG A 37 3.71 -16.29 12.21
CA ARG A 37 2.57 -17.11 12.61
C ARG A 37 1.29 -16.29 12.56
N PHE A 38 0.21 -16.96 12.18
CA PHE A 38 -1.12 -16.39 12.07
C PHE A 38 -2.07 -17.25 12.90
N GLU A 39 -2.74 -16.63 13.86
CA GLU A 39 -3.71 -17.28 14.73
C GLU A 39 -5.05 -16.55 14.65
N PRO A 40 -6.20 -17.24 14.74
CA PRO A 40 -7.48 -16.56 14.90
C PRO A 40 -7.46 -15.63 16.10
N ALA A 41 -8.08 -14.44 15.97
CA ALA A 41 -8.23 -13.54 17.10
C ALA A 41 -9.01 -14.24 18.22
N ALA A 42 -8.48 -14.18 19.45
CA ALA A 42 -9.11 -14.81 20.61
C ALA A 42 -10.05 -13.86 21.37
N ASP A 43 -9.79 -12.54 21.30
CA ASP A 43 -10.56 -11.53 22.03
C ASP A 43 -11.92 -11.26 21.36
N PRO A 44 -13.06 -11.57 22.01
CA PRO A 44 -14.39 -11.31 21.47
C PRO A 44 -14.66 -9.83 21.17
N ALA A 45 -14.05 -8.91 21.92
CA ALA A 45 -14.22 -7.47 21.70
C ALA A 45 -13.58 -7.04 20.38
N VAL A 46 -12.40 -7.57 20.04
CA VAL A 46 -11.73 -7.31 18.76
C VAL A 46 -12.55 -7.86 17.60
N ILE A 47 -13.04 -9.11 17.72
CA ILE A 47 -13.88 -9.74 16.70
C ILE A 47 -15.16 -8.92 16.48
N SER A 48 -15.85 -8.55 17.55
CA SER A 48 -17.10 -7.77 17.49
C SER A 48 -16.88 -6.40 16.87
N MET A 49 -15.79 -5.72 17.23
CA MET A 49 -15.41 -4.42 16.64
C MET A 49 -15.18 -4.52 15.14
N VAL A 50 -14.44 -5.54 14.68
CA VAL A 50 -14.21 -5.77 13.25
C VAL A 50 -15.54 -6.08 12.54
N GLN A 51 -16.39 -6.92 13.12
CA GLN A 51 -17.69 -7.26 12.53
C GLN A 51 -18.62 -6.05 12.40
N GLU A 52 -18.65 -5.18 13.42
CA GLU A 52 -19.43 -3.93 13.38
C GLU A 52 -18.95 -2.99 12.26
N LEU A 53 -17.63 -2.77 12.16
CA LEU A 53 -17.05 -1.94 11.10
C LEU A 53 -17.26 -2.56 9.71
N SER A 54 -17.13 -3.88 9.61
CA SER A 54 -17.38 -4.66 8.40
C SER A 54 -18.80 -4.47 7.89
N GLN A 55 -19.79 -4.52 8.78
CA GLN A 55 -21.20 -4.27 8.45
C GLN A 55 -21.41 -2.83 7.99
N LYS A 56 -20.87 -1.85 8.72
CA LYS A 56 -20.96 -0.42 8.34
C LYS A 56 -20.32 -0.12 6.98
N ALA A 57 -19.19 -0.78 6.68
CA ALA A 57 -18.48 -0.63 5.42
C ALA A 57 -19.10 -1.44 4.27
N GLY A 58 -20.07 -2.32 4.53
CA GLY A 58 -20.63 -3.24 3.52
C GLY A 58 -19.61 -4.27 3.00
N LEU A 59 -18.60 -4.59 3.81
CA LEU A 59 -17.48 -5.47 3.46
C LEU A 59 -17.48 -6.70 4.37
N PRO A 60 -18.08 -7.84 3.98
CA PRO A 60 -18.05 -9.03 4.81
C PRO A 60 -16.60 -9.48 5.06
N VAL A 61 -16.29 -9.79 6.33
CA VAL A 61 -15.01 -10.34 6.77
C VAL A 61 -15.27 -11.74 7.32
N ASP A 62 -14.61 -12.74 6.73
CA ASP A 62 -14.80 -14.14 7.12
C ASP A 62 -13.96 -14.52 8.34
N GLN A 63 -12.76 -13.92 8.46
CA GLN A 63 -11.81 -14.26 9.51
C GLN A 63 -11.02 -13.05 9.99
N VAL A 64 -10.83 -12.98 11.31
CA VAL A 64 -9.94 -12.03 11.98
C VAL A 64 -8.74 -12.82 12.47
N LEU A 65 -7.56 -12.49 11.94
CA LEU A 65 -6.29 -13.14 12.29
C LEU A 65 -5.39 -12.16 13.03
N VAL A 66 -4.58 -12.68 13.94
CA VAL A 66 -3.50 -11.96 14.62
C VAL A 66 -2.17 -12.55 14.15
N MET A 67 -1.26 -11.66 13.77
CA MET A 67 0.10 -12.02 13.33
C MET A 67 1.12 -11.67 14.41
N ASP A 68 2.09 -12.55 14.66
CA ASP A 68 3.20 -12.38 15.62
C ASP A 68 4.28 -11.38 15.16
N ALA A 69 3.86 -10.19 14.71
CA ALA A 69 4.71 -9.15 14.15
C ALA A 69 5.80 -8.66 15.12
N SER A 70 5.54 -8.74 16.42
CA SER A 70 6.48 -8.39 17.49
C SER A 70 7.83 -9.11 17.40
N ARG A 71 7.91 -10.26 16.72
CA ARG A 71 9.17 -10.97 16.45
C ARG A 71 10.12 -10.22 15.52
N ARG A 72 9.62 -9.23 14.78
CA ARG A 72 10.37 -8.51 13.73
C ARG A 72 10.27 -7.00 13.85
N THR A 73 9.21 -6.47 14.45
CA THR A 73 8.99 -5.03 14.52
C THR A 73 8.13 -4.65 15.72
N ASN A 74 8.33 -3.43 16.23
CA ASN A 74 7.47 -2.81 17.24
C ASN A 74 6.39 -1.92 16.62
N ARG A 75 6.29 -1.87 15.28
CA ARG A 75 5.29 -1.06 14.59
C ARG A 75 3.91 -1.68 14.74
N ALA A 76 2.91 -0.85 14.94
CA ALA A 76 1.52 -1.25 14.81
C ALA A 76 1.10 -1.26 13.34
N ASN A 77 0.33 -2.27 12.94
CA ASN A 77 -0.25 -2.34 11.61
C ASN A 77 -1.47 -3.28 11.59
N ALA A 78 -2.28 -3.14 10.56
CA ALA A 78 -3.28 -4.10 10.13
C ALA A 78 -3.29 -4.13 8.60
N TYR A 79 -3.78 -5.20 8.01
CA TYR A 79 -4.03 -5.22 6.57
C TYR A 79 -5.08 -6.25 6.21
N PHE A 80 -5.67 -6.07 5.04
CA PHE A 80 -6.60 -7.03 4.47
C PHE A 80 -5.91 -7.98 3.50
N ALA A 81 -6.30 -9.24 3.56
CA ALA A 81 -5.77 -10.29 2.71
C ALA A 81 -6.89 -11.21 2.22
N GLY A 82 -6.68 -11.81 1.05
CA GLY A 82 -7.62 -12.78 0.50
C GLY A 82 -7.66 -12.80 -1.01
N LEU A 83 -8.09 -13.94 -1.55
CA LEU A 83 -8.32 -14.18 -2.97
C LEU A 83 -9.81 -14.48 -3.19
N GLY A 84 -10.44 -13.75 -4.11
CA GLY A 84 -11.83 -14.01 -4.50
C GLY A 84 -12.83 -13.85 -3.34
N GLY A 85 -13.43 -14.97 -2.93
CA GLY A 85 -14.51 -15.01 -1.94
C GLY A 85 -14.06 -14.96 -0.48
N THR A 86 -12.79 -15.29 -0.17
CA THR A 86 -12.30 -15.27 1.21
C THR A 86 -11.73 -13.91 1.57
N ARG A 87 -12.24 -13.28 2.62
CA ARG A 87 -11.85 -11.94 3.08
C ARG A 87 -11.40 -12.00 4.52
N ARG A 88 -10.11 -11.75 4.74
CA ARG A 88 -9.49 -11.82 6.07
C ARG A 88 -8.89 -10.48 6.44
N ILE A 89 -9.04 -10.10 7.69
CA ILE A 89 -8.24 -9.02 8.27
C ILE A 89 -7.11 -9.64 9.09
N VAL A 90 -5.91 -9.10 8.96
CA VAL A 90 -4.75 -9.46 9.76
C VAL A 90 -4.40 -8.26 10.63
N LEU A 91 -4.37 -8.47 11.94
CA LEU A 91 -3.97 -7.48 12.94
C LEU A 91 -2.59 -7.85 13.47
N TYR A 92 -1.71 -6.87 13.66
CA TYR A 92 -0.44 -7.12 14.34
C TYR A 92 -0.69 -7.28 15.84
N ASP A 93 0.00 -8.22 16.48
CA ASP A 93 -0.01 -8.36 17.94
C ASP A 93 0.44 -7.08 18.66
N THR A 94 1.41 -6.36 18.11
CA THR A 94 1.87 -5.04 18.59
C THR A 94 0.76 -3.98 18.56
N LEU A 95 -0.12 -4.00 17.55
CA LEU A 95 -1.27 -3.10 17.50
C LEU A 95 -2.22 -3.38 18.67
N LEU A 96 -2.54 -4.65 18.91
CA LEU A 96 -3.47 -5.04 19.98
C LEU A 96 -2.88 -4.85 21.39
N ARG A 97 -1.57 -5.02 21.53
CA ARG A 97 -0.87 -4.91 22.82
C ARG A 97 -0.60 -3.46 23.21
N ASP A 98 -0.15 -2.64 22.26
CA ASP A 98 0.47 -1.36 22.57
C ASP A 98 -0.50 -0.17 22.42
N TYR A 99 -1.68 -0.37 21.82
CA TYR A 99 -2.64 0.69 21.50
C TYR A 99 -4.00 0.45 22.16
N PRO A 100 -4.68 1.51 22.62
CA PRO A 100 -6.00 1.38 23.23
C PRO A 100 -7.08 1.02 22.20
N PRO A 101 -8.24 0.47 22.62
CA PRO A 101 -9.26 -0.08 21.71
C PRO A 101 -9.80 0.92 20.68
N ASP A 102 -9.93 2.20 21.02
CA ASP A 102 -10.35 3.27 20.12
C ASP A 102 -9.36 3.48 18.97
N GLN A 103 -8.07 3.40 19.26
CA GLN A 103 -7.00 3.52 18.26
C GLN A 103 -6.88 2.26 17.39
N VAL A 104 -7.06 1.07 17.97
CA VAL A 104 -7.15 -0.19 17.20
C VAL A 104 -8.33 -0.11 16.22
N ARG A 105 -9.49 0.36 16.69
CA ARG A 105 -10.68 0.56 15.86
C ARG A 105 -10.42 1.55 14.73
N ALA A 106 -9.70 2.64 14.99
CA ALA A 106 -9.32 3.63 13.97
C ALA A 106 -8.38 3.03 12.90
N VAL A 107 -7.39 2.23 13.27
CA VAL A 107 -6.52 1.51 12.32
C VAL A 107 -7.34 0.56 11.44
N VAL A 108 -8.19 -0.26 12.06
CA VAL A 108 -9.05 -1.20 11.31
C VAL A 108 -9.98 -0.48 10.34
N ALA A 109 -10.59 0.63 10.78
CA ALA A 109 -11.46 1.44 9.92
C ALA A 109 -10.70 2.06 8.74
N HIS A 110 -9.45 2.50 8.95
CA HIS A 110 -8.58 3.00 7.89
C HIS A 110 -8.24 1.92 6.86
N GLU A 111 -7.84 0.74 7.30
CA GLU A 111 -7.61 -0.39 6.39
C GLU A 111 -8.89 -0.81 5.64
N MET A 112 -10.05 -0.76 6.32
CA MET A 112 -11.34 -1.05 5.67
C MET A 112 -11.69 -0.01 4.62
N ALA A 113 -11.32 1.25 4.85
CA ALA A 113 -11.47 2.29 3.88
C ALA A 113 -10.66 2.01 2.61
N HIS A 114 -9.40 1.56 2.75
CA HIS A 114 -8.60 1.14 1.59
C HIS A 114 -9.27 0.05 0.76
N TRP A 115 -9.87 -0.94 1.44
CA TRP A 115 -10.62 -1.96 0.75
C TRP A 115 -11.87 -1.37 0.07
N SER A 116 -12.74 -0.69 0.81
CA SER A 116 -14.04 -0.21 0.30
C SER A 116 -13.89 0.69 -0.93
N LYS A 117 -12.79 1.45 -1.01
CA LYS A 117 -12.47 2.32 -2.14
C LYS A 117 -11.71 1.64 -3.27
N GLY A 118 -11.37 0.37 -3.12
CA GLY A 118 -10.66 -0.41 -4.13
C GLY A 118 -9.24 0.10 -4.37
N HIS A 119 -8.57 0.64 -3.34
CA HIS A 119 -7.23 1.22 -3.47
C HIS A 119 -6.20 0.21 -3.99
N ILE A 120 -6.30 -1.07 -3.60
CA ILE A 120 -5.45 -2.14 -4.16
C ILE A 120 -5.67 -2.28 -5.67
N VAL A 121 -6.93 -2.33 -6.13
CA VAL A 121 -7.25 -2.49 -7.56
C VAL A 121 -6.82 -1.25 -8.36
N ARG A 122 -7.07 -0.05 -7.84
CA ARG A 122 -6.61 1.21 -8.45
C ARG A 122 -5.07 1.24 -8.52
N GLY A 123 -4.38 0.84 -7.46
CA GLY A 123 -2.92 0.75 -7.41
C GLY A 123 -2.36 -0.25 -8.41
N LEU A 124 -2.97 -1.44 -8.52
CA LEU A 124 -2.60 -2.45 -9.51
C LEU A 124 -2.84 -1.97 -10.94
N ALA A 125 -3.96 -1.29 -11.21
CA ALA A 125 -4.26 -0.73 -12.52
C ALA A 125 -3.25 0.37 -12.92
N LEU A 126 -2.95 1.29 -12.00
CA LEU A 126 -1.93 2.32 -12.20
C LEU A 126 -0.54 1.70 -12.38
N GLY A 127 -0.21 0.65 -11.62
CA GLY A 127 1.04 -0.09 -11.73
C GLY A 127 1.18 -0.81 -13.08
N ALA A 128 0.11 -1.42 -13.58
CA ALA A 128 0.08 -2.04 -14.90
C ALA A 128 0.27 -0.99 -16.01
N LEU A 129 -0.47 0.12 -15.97
CA LEU A 129 -0.30 1.24 -16.92
C LEU A 129 1.13 1.79 -16.88
N GLY A 130 1.67 2.00 -15.67
CA GLY A 130 3.05 2.42 -15.46
C GLY A 130 4.06 1.40 -16.00
N SER A 131 3.77 0.11 -15.90
CA SER A 131 4.60 -0.95 -16.49
C SER A 131 4.67 -0.83 -18.01
N PHE A 132 3.53 -0.69 -18.70
CA PHE A 132 3.53 -0.50 -20.16
C PHE A 132 4.31 0.75 -20.58
N ALA A 133 4.15 1.87 -19.86
CA ALA A 133 4.92 3.07 -20.11
C ALA A 133 6.43 2.85 -19.89
N LEU A 134 6.82 2.18 -18.81
CA LEU A 134 8.21 1.90 -18.44
C LEU A 134 8.89 0.98 -19.46
N TRP A 135 8.27 -0.14 -19.83
CA TRP A 135 8.80 -1.07 -20.82
C TRP A 135 8.84 -0.47 -22.23
N GLY A 136 7.82 0.32 -22.60
CA GLY A 136 7.81 1.06 -23.87
C GLY A 136 8.92 2.10 -23.93
N LEU A 137 9.13 2.86 -22.85
CA LEU A 137 10.22 3.83 -22.76
C LEU A 137 11.59 3.12 -22.79
N LEU A 138 11.76 1.99 -22.09
CA LEU A 138 12.98 1.18 -22.16
C LEU A 138 13.27 0.73 -23.59
N PHE A 139 12.24 0.27 -24.31
CA PHE A 139 12.38 -0.11 -25.72
C PHE A 139 12.87 1.06 -26.57
N LEU A 140 12.29 2.25 -26.42
CA LEU A 140 12.73 3.45 -27.13
C LEU A 140 14.18 3.82 -26.77
N THR A 141 14.55 3.77 -25.49
CA THR A 141 15.91 4.04 -25.02
C THR A 141 16.91 3.06 -25.60
N LEU A 142 16.65 1.76 -25.54
CA LEU A 142 17.56 0.75 -26.10
C LEU A 142 17.70 0.90 -27.61
N ARG A 143 16.61 1.21 -28.31
CA ARG A 143 16.63 1.43 -29.77
C ARG A 143 17.43 2.67 -30.17
N SER A 144 17.42 3.73 -29.38
CA SER A 144 18.12 4.98 -29.69
C SER A 144 19.58 5.00 -29.23
N THR A 145 19.92 4.28 -28.15
CA THR A 145 21.23 4.38 -27.50
C THR A 145 22.13 3.17 -27.67
N VAL A 146 21.56 1.97 -27.93
CA VAL A 146 22.34 0.72 -27.97
C VAL A 146 22.27 0.12 -29.37
N PRO A 147 23.34 0.22 -30.18
CA PRO A 147 23.36 -0.40 -31.50
C PRO A 147 23.38 -1.93 -31.38
N LEU A 148 22.68 -2.60 -32.29
CA LEU A 148 22.72 -4.05 -32.41
C LEU A 148 23.99 -4.48 -33.16
N VAL A 149 24.71 -5.45 -32.62
CA VAL A 149 25.86 -6.10 -33.26
C VAL A 149 25.42 -7.49 -33.69
N CYS A 150 25.47 -7.79 -34.99
CA CYS A 150 24.98 -9.06 -35.57
C CYS A 150 23.53 -9.39 -35.12
N GLY A 151 22.66 -8.38 -35.06
CA GLY A 151 21.26 -8.54 -34.65
C GLY A 151 21.05 -8.80 -33.15
N ARG A 152 22.07 -8.60 -32.30
CA ARG A 152 22.00 -8.81 -30.84
C ARG A 152 22.47 -7.59 -30.08
N TYR A 153 21.90 -7.37 -28.90
CA TYR A 153 22.39 -6.36 -27.98
C TYR A 153 23.77 -6.78 -27.43
N PRO A 154 24.75 -5.86 -27.38
CA PRO A 154 26.04 -6.14 -26.75
C PRO A 154 25.87 -6.29 -25.22
N PRO A 155 26.81 -6.96 -24.51
CA PRO A 155 26.74 -7.11 -23.05
C PRO A 155 26.57 -5.78 -22.29
N GLY A 156 27.12 -4.67 -22.80
CA GLY A 156 26.96 -3.33 -22.22
C GLY A 156 25.51 -2.82 -22.17
N ALA A 157 24.58 -3.41 -22.93
CA ALA A 157 23.17 -3.08 -22.86
C ALA A 157 22.59 -3.26 -21.45
N TRP A 158 23.10 -4.22 -20.67
CA TRP A 158 22.67 -4.42 -19.28
C TRP A 158 22.94 -3.21 -18.40
N ALA A 159 24.08 -2.53 -18.58
CA ALA A 159 24.38 -1.32 -17.82
C ALA A 159 23.38 -0.20 -18.14
N VAL A 160 22.99 -0.05 -19.41
CA VAL A 160 21.97 0.90 -19.84
C VAL A 160 20.60 0.55 -19.26
N ILE A 161 20.21 -0.73 -19.26
CA ILE A 161 18.95 -1.20 -18.67
C ILE A 161 18.90 -0.89 -17.16
N LEU A 162 19.97 -1.19 -16.42
CA LEU A 162 20.04 -0.94 -14.99
C LEU A 162 19.99 0.55 -14.67
N LEU A 163 20.79 1.36 -15.38
CA LEU A 163 20.78 2.81 -15.23
C LEU A 163 19.40 3.41 -15.57
N PHE A 164 18.76 2.91 -16.63
CA PHE A 164 17.41 3.30 -17.01
C PHE A 164 16.42 3.07 -15.87
N PHE A 165 16.37 1.85 -15.32
CA PHE A 165 15.44 1.56 -14.21
C PHE A 165 15.75 2.39 -12.97
N LEU A 166 17.01 2.62 -12.64
CA LEU A 166 17.40 3.49 -11.52
C LEU A 166 16.87 4.91 -11.71
N LEU A 167 17.17 5.55 -12.85
CA LEU A 167 16.80 6.93 -13.10
C LEU A 167 15.29 7.12 -13.25
N VAL A 168 14.62 6.23 -13.98
CA VAL A 168 13.17 6.34 -14.19
C VAL A 168 12.41 6.05 -12.90
N SER A 169 12.85 5.09 -12.08
CA SER A 169 12.23 4.85 -10.76
C SER A 169 12.41 6.06 -9.85
N PHE A 170 13.63 6.62 -9.78
CA PHE A 170 13.92 7.82 -9.00
C PHE A 170 13.04 9.01 -9.44
N ALA A 171 12.98 9.29 -10.74
CA ALA A 171 12.17 10.37 -11.30
C ALA A 171 10.65 10.13 -11.18
N GLY A 172 10.21 8.87 -11.18
CA GLY A 172 8.81 8.48 -11.03
C GLY A 172 8.28 8.56 -9.59
N THR A 173 9.16 8.58 -8.59
CA THR A 173 8.80 8.57 -7.16
C THR A 173 7.75 9.62 -6.78
N PRO A 174 7.85 10.90 -7.18
CA PRO A 174 6.87 11.91 -6.78
C PRO A 174 5.46 11.65 -7.32
N LEU A 175 5.36 11.07 -8.53
CA LEU A 175 4.08 10.73 -9.16
C LEU A 175 3.41 9.56 -8.42
N GLN A 176 4.18 8.51 -8.12
CA GLN A 176 3.70 7.39 -7.32
C GLN A 176 3.21 7.85 -5.94
N ASN A 177 4.02 8.68 -5.28
CA ASN A 177 3.68 9.22 -3.96
C ASN A 177 2.48 10.17 -4.00
N TYR A 178 2.24 10.89 -5.10
CA TYR A 178 1.02 11.69 -5.27
C TYR A 178 -0.25 10.85 -5.22
N PHE A 179 -0.30 9.74 -5.97
CA PHE A 179 -1.46 8.83 -5.95
C PHE A 179 -1.60 8.15 -4.60
N SER A 180 -0.49 7.70 -4.00
CA SER A 180 -0.47 7.09 -2.65
C SER A 180 -1.08 8.03 -1.61
N ARG A 181 -0.59 9.27 -1.51
CA ARG A 181 -1.15 10.28 -0.60
C ARG A 181 -2.60 10.64 -0.93
N GLY A 182 -3.05 10.48 -2.17
CA GLY A 182 -4.47 10.62 -2.51
C GLY A 182 -5.34 9.56 -1.84
N MET A 183 -4.92 8.30 -1.94
CA MET A 183 -5.60 7.17 -1.33
C MET A 183 -5.62 7.26 0.19
N GLU A 184 -4.51 7.68 0.83
CA GLU A 184 -4.45 7.90 2.28
C GLU A 184 -5.50 8.91 2.76
N ARG A 185 -5.67 10.02 2.03
CA ARG A 185 -6.65 11.06 2.40
C ARG A 185 -8.08 10.58 2.24
N GLU A 186 -8.36 9.80 1.20
CA GLU A 186 -9.67 9.17 1.02
C GLU A 186 -9.93 8.16 2.14
N ALA A 187 -8.91 7.38 2.54
CA ALA A 187 -9.01 6.40 3.60
C ALA A 187 -9.24 7.03 4.97
N ASP A 188 -8.49 8.07 5.34
CA ASP A 188 -8.67 8.82 6.59
C ASP A 188 -10.09 9.40 6.73
N ARG A 189 -10.61 10.00 5.65
CA ARG A 189 -11.97 10.53 5.64
C ARG A 189 -13.01 9.45 5.87
N VAL A 190 -12.89 8.32 5.19
CA VAL A 190 -13.84 7.20 5.31
C VAL A 190 -13.72 6.52 6.67
N ALA A 191 -12.51 6.37 7.21
CA ALA A 191 -12.27 5.82 8.53
C ALA A 191 -13.04 6.61 9.60
N VAL A 192 -12.92 7.94 9.57
CA VAL A 192 -13.64 8.83 10.49
C VAL A 192 -15.16 8.71 10.33
N MET A 193 -15.67 8.57 9.10
CA MET A 193 -17.10 8.35 8.88
C MET A 193 -17.59 6.99 9.40
N LEU A 194 -16.77 5.93 9.29
CA LEU A 194 -17.10 4.60 9.77
C LEU A 194 -17.06 4.51 11.31
N THR A 195 -16.09 5.17 11.94
CA THR A 195 -15.93 5.14 13.39
C THR A 195 -16.83 6.14 14.11
N GLY A 196 -17.05 7.31 13.50
CA GLY A 196 -17.63 8.47 14.18
C GLY A 196 -16.71 9.08 15.26
N ASP A 197 -15.44 8.68 15.29
CA ASP A 197 -14.48 9.02 16.34
C ASP A 197 -13.27 9.77 15.77
N VAL A 198 -13.42 11.09 15.68
CA VAL A 198 -12.36 12.00 15.21
C VAL A 198 -11.20 12.03 16.19
N GLU A 199 -11.50 12.10 17.49
CA GLU A 199 -10.49 12.25 18.54
C GLU A 199 -9.63 10.98 18.68
N GLY A 200 -10.24 9.79 18.59
CA GLY A 200 -9.50 8.53 18.54
C GLY A 200 -8.56 8.44 17.34
N ALA A 201 -9.00 8.91 16.16
CA ALA A 201 -8.15 8.96 14.96
C ALA A 201 -7.00 9.97 15.09
N VAL A 202 -7.22 11.12 15.74
CA VAL A 202 -6.16 12.10 16.03
C VAL A 202 -5.14 11.53 17.02
N ARG A 203 -5.60 10.98 18.15
CA ARG A 203 -4.72 10.34 19.15
C ARG A 203 -3.88 9.23 18.54
N LEU A 204 -4.48 8.42 17.66
CA LEU A 204 -3.74 7.39 16.92
C LEU A 204 -2.56 7.99 16.12
N GLN A 205 -2.77 9.09 15.39
CA GLN A 205 -1.68 9.71 14.61
C GLN A 205 -0.59 10.29 15.51
N GLU A 206 -0.95 10.88 16.66
CA GLU A 206 0.00 11.38 17.65
C GLU A 206 0.84 10.22 18.25
N ASP A 207 0.19 9.14 18.68
CA ASP A 207 0.86 7.98 19.27
C ASP A 207 1.73 7.23 18.25
N LEU A 208 1.27 7.11 16.99
CA LEU A 208 2.09 6.58 15.90
C LEU A 208 3.32 7.46 15.64
N ALA A 209 3.16 8.78 15.65
CA ALA A 209 4.27 9.71 15.43
C ALA A 209 5.32 9.59 16.54
N VAL A 210 4.89 9.58 17.80
CA VAL A 210 5.77 9.46 18.97
C VAL A 210 6.48 8.10 18.99
N LYS A 211 5.73 6.99 18.89
CA LYS A 211 6.30 5.64 18.99
C LYS A 211 7.24 5.29 17.83
N ASN A 212 6.97 5.79 16.63
CA ASN A 212 7.82 5.56 15.47
C ASN A 212 8.93 6.61 15.30
N LEU A 213 9.03 7.61 16.19
CA LEU A 213 9.95 8.75 16.06
C LEU A 213 9.85 9.42 14.68
N SER A 214 8.61 9.66 14.25
CA SER A 214 8.33 10.16 12.90
C SER A 214 8.70 11.63 12.79
N ASP A 215 9.25 12.05 11.64
CA ASP A 215 9.31 13.46 11.28
C ASP A 215 7.89 13.93 10.92
N VAL A 216 7.31 14.72 11.83
CA VAL A 216 5.91 15.13 11.79
C VAL A 216 5.65 16.30 10.81
N ALA A 217 6.70 17.03 10.44
CA ALA A 217 6.62 18.23 9.60
C ALA A 217 7.86 18.36 8.68
N PRO A 218 8.10 17.37 7.79
CA PRO A 218 9.25 17.39 6.90
C PRO A 218 9.18 18.58 5.94
N ALA A 219 10.35 19.03 5.47
CA ALA A 219 10.45 20.07 4.46
C ALA A 219 9.62 19.75 3.20
N PRO A 220 9.00 20.74 2.54
CA PRO A 220 8.06 20.50 1.43
C PRO A 220 8.62 19.64 0.29
N PHE A 221 9.89 19.82 -0.04
CA PHE A 221 10.56 19.01 -1.07
C PHE A 221 10.68 17.53 -0.67
N ILE A 222 11.09 17.26 0.57
CA ILE A 222 11.21 15.89 1.09
C ILE A 222 9.83 15.23 1.15
N ARG A 223 8.81 15.96 1.58
CA ARG A 223 7.41 15.50 1.56
C ARG A 223 6.96 15.17 0.14
N TRP A 224 7.23 16.05 -0.81
CA TRP A 224 6.82 15.87 -2.21
C TRP A 224 7.50 14.65 -2.82
N PHE A 225 8.82 14.52 -2.65
CA PHE A 225 9.64 13.51 -3.28
C PHE A 225 9.51 12.13 -2.62
N SER A 226 9.71 12.03 -1.31
CA SER A 226 9.96 10.75 -0.61
C SER A 226 8.76 10.19 0.14
N TYR A 227 7.80 11.02 0.55
CA TYR A 227 6.72 10.58 1.44
C TYR A 227 5.54 9.98 0.66
N SER A 228 5.35 8.67 0.80
CA SER A 228 4.18 7.94 0.29
C SER A 228 2.90 8.20 1.10
N HIS A 229 3.05 8.56 2.37
CA HIS A 229 1.96 8.94 3.27
C HIS A 229 2.08 10.42 3.64
N PRO A 230 0.96 11.16 3.82
CA PRO A 230 1.04 12.51 4.35
C PRO A 230 1.66 12.51 5.76
N PRO A 231 2.45 13.55 6.15
CA PRO A 231 2.99 13.66 7.50
C PRO A 231 1.89 13.72 8.56
N ALA A 232 2.20 13.31 9.80
CA ALA A 232 1.24 13.19 10.90
C ALA A 232 0.42 14.48 11.11
N VAL A 233 1.06 15.65 11.15
CA VAL A 233 0.37 16.95 11.29
C VAL A 233 -0.66 17.16 10.18
N SER A 234 -0.27 16.88 8.93
CA SER A 234 -1.16 17.02 7.78
C SER A 234 -2.32 16.03 7.81
N ARG A 235 -2.13 14.81 8.35
CA ARG A 235 -3.23 13.85 8.53
C ARG A 235 -4.19 14.30 9.62
N ILE A 236 -3.67 14.77 10.76
CA ILE A 236 -4.48 15.30 11.88
C ILE A 236 -5.37 16.46 11.42
N GLU A 237 -4.83 17.41 10.66
CA GLU A 237 -5.61 18.52 10.08
C GLU A 237 -6.75 18.02 9.20
N GLN A 238 -6.49 17.02 8.36
CA GLN A 238 -7.48 16.46 7.44
C GLN A 238 -8.54 15.63 8.15
N ILE A 239 -8.16 14.87 9.16
CA ILE A 239 -9.07 14.12 10.04
C ILE A 239 -10.03 15.09 10.74
N ARG A 240 -9.52 16.19 11.31
CA ARG A 240 -10.35 17.23 11.95
C ARG A 240 -11.31 17.89 10.95
N GLN A 241 -10.85 18.19 9.74
CA GLN A 241 -11.70 18.74 8.69
C GLN A 241 -12.81 17.77 8.24
N ALA A 242 -12.48 16.48 8.09
CA ALA A 242 -13.45 15.44 7.76
C ALA A 242 -14.54 15.29 8.84
N GLY A 243 -14.14 15.31 10.11
CA GLY A 243 -15.06 15.30 11.24
C GLY A 243 -16.03 16.48 11.25
N GLY A 244 -15.53 17.70 10.99
CA GLY A 244 -16.37 18.90 10.92
C GLY A 244 -17.38 18.91 9.77
N GLN A 245 -17.13 18.15 8.70
CA GLN A 245 -18.07 17.99 7.58
C GLN A 245 -19.13 16.92 7.84
N ALA A 246 -18.84 15.90 8.66
CA ALA A 246 -19.80 14.86 9.02
C ALA A 246 -20.86 15.34 10.02
N CYS A 247 -20.57 16.40 10.78
CA CYS A 247 -21.51 17.03 11.72
C CYS A 247 -22.46 18.08 11.09
N ARG A 248 -22.37 18.32 9.77
CA ARG A 248 -23.29 19.21 9.02
C ARG A 248 -24.21 18.40 8.13
#